data_AF-A0AAW1NU34-F1
#
_entry.id   AF-A0AAW1NU34-F1
#
_cell.length_a   1.000
_cell.length_b   1.000
_cell.length_c   1.000
_cell.angle_alpha   90.00
_cell.angle_beta   90.00
_cell.angle_gamma   90.00
#
_symmetry.space_group_name_H-M   'P 1'
#
loop_
_entity.id
_entity.type
_entity.pdbx_description
1 polymer ?
#
loop_
_entity_poly.entity_id
_entity_poly.type
_entity_poly.pdbx_seq_one_letter_code
_entity_poly.pdbx_strand_id
1 'polypeptide(L)'
;MLNAGISAAEHEDPDFVEINSETVGLDGQSEETFGPLAILLIGYIPREVDLVKEYLHEIEADMVKVIVCTDQLAEQRLCDVLESASQPHPKKQLSFQDVDSAPQTARRMLIMSGMTSDEVLSIVYGYRQQELPETVMAAAVPASYERKVSALVDDVYGDHEYMMAKEKAASA
;
A
#
# COMPACT_ATOMS: atom_id res chain seq x y z
N MET A 1 7.24 0.54 50.08
CA MET A 1 6.77 -0.79 49.60
C MET A 1 5.28 -0.62 49.28
N LEU A 2 4.74 -0.79 48.08
CA LEU A 2 5.23 -1.33 46.81
C LEU A 2 4.72 -0.45 45.65
N ASN A 3 5.47 -0.52 44.54
CA ASN A 3 5.25 0.11 43.26
C ASN A 3 3.87 -0.21 42.64
N ALA A 4 3.29 0.82 42.00
CA ALA A 4 2.22 0.67 41.03
C ALA A 4 2.73 -0.13 39.83
N GLY A 5 2.13 -1.29 39.57
CA GLY A 5 2.30 -2.01 38.32
C GLY A 5 1.49 -1.30 37.25
N ILE A 6 2.13 -0.38 36.52
CA ILE A 6 1.66 0.02 35.20
C ILE A 6 2.05 -1.13 34.29
N SER A 7 1.05 -1.92 33.88
CA SER A 7 1.19 -2.86 32.78
C SER A 7 1.54 -2.04 31.55
N ALA A 8 2.78 -2.13 31.09
CA ALA A 8 3.13 -1.71 29.75
C ALA A 8 2.26 -2.56 28.81
N ALA A 9 1.32 -1.93 28.13
CA ALA A 9 0.74 -2.52 26.94
C ALA A 9 1.92 -2.74 25.98
N GLU A 10 2.23 -3.99 25.69
CA GLU A 10 3.07 -4.34 24.55
C GLU A 10 2.34 -3.78 23.33
N HIS A 11 2.79 -2.62 22.85
CA HIS A 11 2.40 -2.15 21.53
C HIS A 11 3.04 -3.14 20.56
N GLU A 12 2.25 -4.08 20.07
CA GLU A 12 2.60 -4.79 18.84
C GLU A 12 2.75 -3.71 17.76
N ASP A 13 3.95 -3.57 17.23
CA ASP A 13 4.19 -2.68 16.08
C ASP A 13 3.25 -3.14 14.96
N PRO A 14 2.46 -2.24 14.38
CA PRO A 14 1.48 -2.64 13.39
C PRO A 14 2.21 -3.27 12.20
N ASP A 15 1.70 -4.40 11.74
CA ASP A 15 2.20 -5.09 10.55
C ASP A 15 2.22 -4.17 9.32
N PHE A 16 1.40 -3.12 9.35
CA PHE A 16 1.18 -2.20 8.28
C PHE A 16 0.61 -0.85 8.77
N VAL A 17 0.97 0.27 8.14
CA VAL A 17 0.42 1.61 8.46
C VAL A 17 -0.51 2.07 7.34
N GLU A 18 -1.82 1.85 7.49
CA GLU A 18 -2.82 2.36 6.54
C GLU A 18 -2.72 3.87 6.42
N ILE A 19 -2.66 4.35 5.18
CA ILE A 19 -2.54 5.77 4.89
C ILE A 19 -3.94 6.34 4.68
N ASN A 20 -4.50 6.90 5.73
CA ASN A 20 -5.73 7.69 5.71
C ASN A 20 -5.43 9.11 6.22
N SER A 21 -6.38 10.04 6.08
CA SER A 21 -6.14 11.44 6.47
C SER A 21 -5.84 11.66 7.97
N GLU A 22 -6.07 10.65 8.82
CA GLU A 22 -5.91 10.73 10.27
C GLU A 22 -4.65 9.99 10.77
N THR A 23 -4.23 8.91 10.10
CA THR A 23 -3.07 8.08 10.47
C THR A 23 -1.73 8.67 10.05
N VAL A 24 -1.73 9.64 9.13
CA VAL A 24 -0.51 10.40 8.80
C VAL A 24 -0.16 11.45 9.88
N GLY A 25 -0.84 11.39 11.03
CA GLY A 25 -0.66 12.29 12.17
C GLY A 25 0.06 11.70 13.39
N LEU A 26 0.57 10.47 13.33
CA LEU A 26 1.44 9.93 14.37
C LEU A 26 2.87 9.92 13.82
N ASP A 27 3.75 10.64 14.53
CA ASP A 27 5.19 10.85 14.30
C ASP A 27 5.69 11.59 13.05
N GLY A 28 4.94 11.69 11.95
CA GLY A 28 4.92 12.78 10.93
C GLY A 28 6.21 13.47 10.41
N GLN A 29 7.42 13.03 10.78
CA GLN A 29 8.72 13.67 10.47
C GLN A 29 9.88 12.65 10.52
N SER A 30 9.64 11.37 10.25
CA SER A 30 10.75 10.45 10.05
C SER A 30 11.33 10.67 8.64
N GLU A 31 12.49 11.29 8.59
CA GLU A 31 13.41 11.26 7.42
C GLU A 31 13.92 9.82 7.17
N GLU A 32 13.62 8.88 8.07
CA GLU A 32 13.99 7.48 7.95
C GLU A 32 13.10 6.78 6.93
N THR A 33 13.71 6.43 5.80
CA THR A 33 13.09 5.61 4.76
C THR A 33 13.35 4.12 5.03
N PHE A 34 12.42 3.26 4.61
CA PHE A 34 12.57 1.82 4.73
C PHE A 34 12.35 1.09 3.39
N GLY A 35 13.31 0.25 3.02
CA GLY A 35 13.30 -0.52 1.77
C GLY A 35 13.73 0.29 0.53
N PRO A 36 13.70 -0.32 -0.66
CA PRO A 36 14.07 0.35 -1.90
C PRO A 36 12.97 1.32 -2.35
N LEU A 37 13.36 2.42 -3.02
CA LEU A 37 12.42 3.39 -3.58
C LEU A 37 11.57 2.74 -4.68
N ALA A 38 10.34 2.37 -4.34
CA ALA A 38 9.46 1.60 -5.21
C ALA A 38 7.98 1.74 -4.86
N ILE A 39 7.14 1.49 -5.87
CA ILE A 39 5.69 1.30 -5.72
C ILE A 39 5.31 -0.07 -6.30
N LEU A 40 4.62 -0.89 -5.52
CA LEU A 40 3.99 -2.12 -5.97
C LEU A 40 2.50 -1.90 -6.22
N LEU A 41 2.08 -2.07 -7.48
CA LEU A 41 0.70 -1.94 -7.95
C LEU A 41 0.04 -3.30 -8.06
N ILE A 42 -1.09 -3.47 -7.39
CA ILE A 42 -1.80 -4.75 -7.30
C ILE A 42 -3.23 -4.54 -7.81
N GLY A 43 -3.66 -5.33 -8.80
CA GLY A 43 -5.00 -5.24 -9.40
C GLY A 43 -5.21 -4.15 -10.48
N TYR A 44 -4.17 -3.37 -10.82
CA TYR A 44 -4.17 -2.27 -11.80
C TYR A 44 -4.00 -2.66 -13.27
N ILE A 45 -5.00 -2.55 -14.13
CA ILE A 45 -4.85 -2.93 -15.55
C ILE A 45 -3.74 -2.11 -16.26
N PRO A 46 -3.20 -2.58 -17.41
CA PRO A 46 -2.07 -1.90 -18.08
C PRO A 46 -2.26 -0.40 -18.31
N ARG A 47 -3.46 0.03 -18.71
CA ARG A 47 -3.78 1.45 -18.88
C ARG A 47 -3.69 2.24 -17.56
N GLU A 48 -4.14 1.66 -16.45
CA GLU A 48 -4.05 2.30 -15.13
C GLU A 48 -2.58 2.39 -14.68
N VAL A 49 -1.75 1.37 -14.99
CA VAL A 49 -0.31 1.40 -14.74
C VAL A 49 0.37 2.52 -15.53
N ASP A 50 0.00 2.70 -16.80
CA ASP A 50 0.54 3.78 -17.64
C ASP A 50 0.18 5.16 -17.04
N LEU A 51 -1.06 5.34 -16.59
CA LEU A 51 -1.48 6.57 -15.91
C LEU A 51 -0.71 6.83 -14.61
N VAL A 52 -0.44 5.79 -13.79
CA VAL A 52 0.40 5.94 -12.59
C VAL A 52 1.81 6.39 -12.97
N LYS A 53 2.40 5.81 -14.02
CA LYS A 53 3.74 6.19 -14.49
C LYS A 53 3.79 7.60 -15.05
N GLU A 54 2.79 8.00 -15.83
CA GLU A 54 2.65 9.37 -16.34
C GLU A 54 2.53 10.36 -15.19
N TYR A 55 1.67 10.08 -14.22
CA TYR A 55 1.55 10.88 -13.00
C TYR A 55 2.89 11.02 -12.25
N LEU A 56 3.60 9.92 -12.00
CA LEU A 56 4.91 9.97 -11.34
C LEU A 56 5.92 10.80 -12.13
N HIS A 57 5.87 10.75 -13.46
CA HIS A 57 6.71 11.60 -14.30
C HIS A 57 6.35 13.09 -14.20
N GLU A 58 5.05 13.43 -14.16
CA GLU A 58 4.57 14.82 -13.99
C GLU A 58 5.04 15.47 -12.69
N ILE A 59 5.18 14.69 -11.62
CA ILE A 59 5.68 15.17 -10.32
C ILE A 59 7.20 14.99 -10.14
N GLU A 60 7.94 14.72 -11.22
CA GLU A 60 9.40 14.49 -11.22
C GLU A 60 9.85 13.32 -10.29
N ALA A 61 8.99 12.32 -10.10
CA ALA A 61 9.23 11.10 -9.32
C ALA A 61 9.47 9.87 -10.21
N ASP A 62 10.01 10.06 -11.42
CA ASP A 62 10.30 8.99 -12.39
C ASP A 62 11.40 8.01 -11.92
N MET A 63 12.15 8.39 -10.90
CA MET A 63 13.10 7.50 -10.20
C MET A 63 12.42 6.42 -9.35
N VAL A 64 11.12 6.56 -9.03
CA VAL A 64 10.37 5.57 -8.27
C VAL A 64 10.13 4.33 -9.14
N LYS A 65 10.63 3.17 -8.70
CA LYS A 65 10.43 1.93 -9.43
C LYS A 65 8.97 1.47 -9.33
N VAL A 66 8.25 1.44 -10.44
CA VAL A 66 6.89 0.88 -10.51
C VAL A 66 6.94 -0.62 -10.82
N ILE A 67 6.45 -1.44 -9.88
CA ILE A 67 6.32 -2.89 -10.01
C ILE A 67 4.84 -3.22 -10.15
N VAL A 68 4.48 -4.09 -11.09
CA VAL A 68 3.11 -4.58 -11.26
C VAL A 68 3.04 -5.99 -10.70
N CYS A 69 2.19 -6.21 -9.69
CA CYS A 69 2.04 -7.49 -9.03
C CYS A 69 1.34 -8.51 -9.94
N THR A 70 1.99 -9.62 -10.20
CA THR A 70 1.45 -10.79 -10.91
C THR A 70 1.08 -11.89 -9.91
N ASP A 71 0.32 -12.89 -10.35
CA ASP A 71 0.05 -14.11 -9.56
C ASP A 71 1.34 -14.70 -8.95
N GLN A 72 2.43 -14.70 -9.71
CA GLN A 72 3.71 -15.23 -9.25
C GLN A 72 4.41 -14.35 -8.21
N LEU A 73 4.28 -13.01 -8.32
CA LEU A 73 4.87 -12.09 -7.35
C LEU A 73 4.05 -12.05 -6.06
N ALA A 74 2.74 -12.24 -6.14
CA ALA A 74 1.87 -12.35 -4.96
C ALA A 74 2.28 -13.51 -4.04
N GLU A 75 2.90 -14.56 -4.62
CA GLU A 75 3.38 -15.73 -3.88
C GLU A 75 4.74 -15.54 -3.19
N GLN A 76 5.41 -14.41 -3.40
CA GLN A 76 6.74 -14.09 -2.86
C GLN A 76 6.66 -13.19 -1.63
N ARG A 77 7.79 -13.06 -0.92
CA ARG A 77 7.93 -12.09 0.17
C ARG A 77 7.97 -10.67 -0.40
N LEU A 78 7.45 -9.71 0.37
CA LEU A 78 7.43 -8.31 -0.05
C LEU A 78 8.83 -7.78 -0.39
N CYS A 79 9.84 -8.12 0.42
CA CYS A 79 11.24 -7.74 0.17
C CYS A 79 11.76 -8.20 -1.19
N ASP A 80 11.58 -9.48 -1.52
CA ASP A 80 12.04 -10.06 -2.79
C ASP A 80 11.38 -9.36 -3.99
N VAL A 81 10.08 -9.03 -3.86
CA VAL A 81 9.32 -8.30 -4.89
C VAL A 81 9.81 -6.86 -5.04
N LEU A 82 9.95 -6.14 -3.92
CA LEU A 82 10.40 -4.75 -3.90
C LEU A 82 11.85 -4.59 -4.37
N GLU A 83 12.70 -5.58 -4.16
CA GLU A 83 14.10 -5.58 -4.61
C GLU A 83 14.26 -6.07 -6.06
N SER A 84 13.27 -6.78 -6.60
CA SER A 84 13.32 -7.32 -7.96
C SER A 84 13.57 -6.24 -9.02
N ALA A 85 14.34 -6.58 -10.05
CA ALA A 85 14.57 -5.68 -11.17
C ALA A 85 13.25 -5.29 -11.86
N SER A 86 13.16 -4.06 -12.36
CA SER A 86 11.99 -3.54 -13.06
C SER A 86 11.53 -4.51 -14.15
N GLN A 87 10.30 -5.00 -14.04
CA GLN A 87 9.77 -5.97 -15.00
C GLN A 87 9.19 -5.26 -16.23
N PRO A 88 9.33 -5.83 -17.44
CA PRO A 88 8.50 -5.42 -18.56
C PRO A 88 7.02 -5.58 -18.19
N HIS A 89 6.15 -4.73 -18.72
CA HIS A 89 4.71 -4.75 -18.42
C HIS A 89 4.18 -6.20 -18.47
N PRO A 90 3.64 -6.72 -17.36
CA PRO A 90 3.27 -8.12 -17.31
C PRO A 90 2.09 -8.38 -18.25
N LYS A 91 2.16 -9.49 -19.00
CA LYS A 91 1.07 -9.93 -19.90
C LYS A 91 -0.15 -10.46 -19.15
N LYS A 92 0.03 -10.85 -17.88
CA LYS A 92 -1.00 -11.33 -16.98
C LYS A 92 -0.73 -10.77 -15.59
N GLN A 93 -1.73 -10.13 -15.02
CA GLN A 93 -1.67 -9.47 -13.74
C GLN A 93 -2.48 -10.24 -12.71
N LEU A 94 -2.17 -10.04 -11.43
CA LEU A 94 -3.01 -10.54 -10.35
C LEU A 94 -4.44 -10.02 -10.54
N SER A 95 -5.36 -10.92 -10.85
CA SER A 95 -6.80 -10.64 -10.81
C SER A 95 -7.33 -11.17 -9.50
N PHE A 96 -7.59 -10.30 -8.53
CA PHE A 96 -8.46 -10.66 -7.43
C PHE A 96 -9.87 -10.79 -8.00
N GLN A 97 -10.25 -12.00 -8.37
CA GLN A 97 -11.62 -12.33 -8.76
C GLN A 97 -12.38 -12.71 -7.50
N ASP A 98 -13.29 -11.81 -7.10
CA ASP A 98 -14.60 -12.02 -6.46
C ASP A 98 -15.18 -10.58 -6.38
N VAL A 99 -16.13 -10.16 -7.22
CA VAL A 99 -17.57 -10.45 -7.11
C VAL A 99 -18.22 -10.48 -8.49
N ASP A 100 -19.03 -11.51 -8.74
CA ASP A 100 -19.94 -11.61 -9.88
C ASP A 100 -20.66 -10.27 -10.14
N SER A 101 -20.52 -9.74 -11.36
CA SER A 101 -21.34 -8.64 -11.94
C SER A 101 -20.83 -7.20 -11.81
N ALA A 102 -19.56 -6.91 -12.05
CA ALA A 102 -19.17 -5.65 -12.69
C ALA A 102 -17.74 -5.71 -13.26
N PRO A 103 -17.42 -4.98 -14.34
CA PRO A 103 -16.03 -4.78 -14.80
C PRO A 103 -15.14 -3.98 -13.81
N GLN A 104 -15.71 -3.54 -12.68
CA GLN A 104 -15.09 -2.79 -11.59
C GLN A 104 -15.61 -3.46 -10.31
N THR A 105 -14.87 -4.32 -9.63
CA THR A 105 -13.86 -3.90 -8.65
C THR A 105 -12.88 -5.05 -8.40
N ALA A 106 -11.78 -5.10 -9.17
CA ALA A 106 -10.60 -5.77 -8.64
C ALA A 106 -10.13 -4.97 -7.42
N ARG A 107 -9.78 -5.65 -6.34
CA ARG A 107 -9.09 -5.07 -5.17
C ARG A 107 -7.80 -4.39 -5.66
N ARG A 108 -7.80 -3.05 -5.73
CA ARG A 108 -6.64 -2.23 -6.08
C ARG A 108 -5.87 -1.78 -4.85
N MET A 109 -4.61 -2.18 -4.78
CA MET A 109 -3.71 -1.78 -3.70
C MET A 109 -2.41 -1.22 -4.26
N LEU A 110 -1.91 -0.19 -3.59
CA LEU A 110 -0.64 0.46 -3.87
C LEU A 110 0.21 0.40 -2.61
N ILE A 111 1.36 -0.31 -2.67
CA ILE A 111 2.33 -0.35 -1.56
C ILE A 111 3.55 0.50 -1.94
N MET A 112 3.88 1.50 -1.13
CA MET A 112 5.02 2.42 -1.25
C MET A 112 6.18 1.95 -0.37
N SER A 113 7.41 2.05 -0.86
CA SER A 113 8.63 1.73 -0.11
C SER A 113 9.74 2.73 -0.42
N GLY A 114 10.64 2.93 0.55
CA GLY A 114 11.81 3.78 0.40
C GLY A 114 11.49 5.27 0.35
N MET A 115 10.34 5.69 0.88
CA MET A 115 9.84 7.07 0.85
C MET A 115 9.69 7.62 2.27
N THR A 116 9.88 8.93 2.42
CA THR A 116 9.55 9.65 3.65
C THR A 116 8.04 9.85 3.76
N SER A 117 7.54 10.21 4.95
CA SER A 117 6.12 10.50 5.16
C SER A 117 5.61 11.63 4.24
N ASP A 118 6.44 12.64 3.97
CA ASP A 118 6.08 13.76 3.08
C ASP A 118 5.96 13.32 1.62
N GLU A 119 6.86 12.45 1.15
CA GLU A 119 6.80 11.87 -0.19
C GLU A 119 5.56 10.98 -0.35
N VAL A 120 5.30 10.13 0.64
CA VAL A 120 4.08 9.29 0.68
C VAL A 120 2.82 10.14 0.60
N LEU A 121 2.73 11.21 1.42
CA LEU A 121 1.61 12.14 1.38
C LEU A 121 1.45 12.79 0.02
N SER A 122 2.54 13.30 -0.56
CA SER A 122 2.54 13.93 -1.88
C SER A 122 1.96 12.98 -2.93
N ILE A 123 2.35 11.70 -2.89
CA ILE A 123 1.85 10.67 -3.79
C ILE A 123 0.36 10.39 -3.55
N VAL A 124 -0.07 10.26 -2.30
CA VAL A 124 -1.47 10.04 -1.93
C VAL A 124 -2.36 11.19 -2.41
N TYR A 125 -1.95 12.43 -2.15
CA TYR A 125 -2.71 13.61 -2.57
C TYR A 125 -2.77 13.73 -4.09
N GLY A 126 -1.63 13.56 -4.77
CA GLY A 126 -1.56 13.67 -6.23
C GLY A 126 -2.35 12.57 -6.93
N TYR A 127 -2.25 11.31 -6.48
CA TYR A 127 -3.05 10.20 -7.01
C TYR A 127 -4.55 10.50 -6.96
N ARG A 128 -5.04 11.09 -5.85
CA ARG A 128 -6.45 11.45 -5.68
C ARG A 128 -6.94 12.57 -6.61
N GLN A 129 -6.05 13.32 -7.24
CA GLN A 129 -6.39 14.32 -8.26
C GLN A 129 -6.44 13.74 -9.68
N GLN A 130 -5.99 12.50 -9.87
CA GLN A 130 -5.96 11.85 -11.18
C GLN A 130 -7.27 11.10 -11.46
N GLU A 131 -7.52 10.77 -12.73
CA GLU A 131 -8.60 9.84 -13.14
C GLU A 131 -8.23 8.36 -12.88
N LEU A 132 -7.53 8.11 -11.77
CA LEU A 132 -7.11 6.79 -11.33
C LEU A 132 -8.22 6.14 -10.47
N PRO A 133 -8.31 4.81 -10.48
CA PRO A 133 -9.34 4.13 -9.70
C PRO A 133 -9.11 4.26 -8.20
N GLU A 134 -10.16 4.08 -7.41
CA GLU A 134 -10.03 3.96 -5.94
C GLU A 134 -9.08 2.81 -5.59
N THR A 135 -8.19 3.06 -4.63
CA THR A 135 -7.15 2.13 -4.21
C THR A 135 -6.96 2.19 -2.70
N VAL A 136 -6.71 1.04 -2.09
CA VAL A 136 -6.14 0.98 -0.75
C VAL A 136 -4.65 1.32 -0.88
N MET A 137 -4.14 2.16 0.02
CA MET A 137 -2.77 2.63 -0.03
C MET A 137 -2.01 2.21 1.21
N ALA A 138 -0.76 1.85 0.97
CA ALA A 138 0.06 1.22 1.95
C ALA A 138 1.53 1.67 1.95
N ALA A 139 2.21 1.79 3.10
CA ALA A 139 3.66 1.97 3.23
C ALA A 139 4.36 0.72 3.80
N ALA A 140 5.38 0.20 3.10
CA ALA A 140 6.19 -0.92 3.55
C ALA A 140 6.94 -0.57 4.84
N VAL A 141 6.79 -1.43 5.85
CA VAL A 141 7.44 -1.33 7.16
C VAL A 141 8.20 -2.61 7.50
N PRO A 142 9.15 -2.60 8.46
CA PRO A 142 9.90 -3.80 8.84
C PRO A 142 9.03 -5.03 9.14
N ALA A 143 7.89 -4.84 9.80
CA ALA A 143 6.95 -5.92 10.13
C ALA A 143 6.35 -6.60 8.88
N SER A 144 6.09 -5.85 7.80
CA SER A 144 5.57 -6.39 6.54
C SER A 144 6.62 -7.02 5.63
N TYR A 145 7.91 -6.68 5.80
CA TYR A 145 8.92 -6.88 4.73
C TYR A 145 9.18 -8.36 4.40
N GLU A 146 9.14 -9.22 5.42
CA GLU A 146 9.35 -10.67 5.29
C GLU A 146 8.05 -11.43 4.97
N ARG A 147 6.90 -10.75 4.97
CA ARG A 147 5.60 -11.37 4.77
C ARG A 147 5.32 -11.61 3.29
N LYS A 148 4.52 -12.64 3.01
CA LYS A 148 4.05 -12.97 1.66
C LYS A 148 3.08 -11.89 1.17
N VAL A 149 3.26 -11.41 -0.06
CA VAL A 149 2.45 -10.32 -0.65
C VAL A 149 0.96 -10.64 -0.62
N SER A 150 0.54 -11.85 -1.03
CA SER A 150 -0.89 -12.21 -1.03
C SER A 150 -1.53 -12.10 0.37
N ALA A 151 -0.81 -12.56 1.40
CA ALA A 151 -1.30 -12.52 2.78
C ALA A 151 -1.37 -11.08 3.31
N LEU A 152 -0.39 -10.24 2.95
CA LEU A 152 -0.44 -8.82 3.28
C LEU A 152 -1.65 -8.14 2.66
N VAL A 153 -1.96 -8.45 1.40
CA VAL A 153 -3.11 -7.86 0.72
C VAL A 153 -4.41 -8.26 1.41
N ASP A 154 -4.59 -9.55 1.72
CA ASP A 154 -5.80 -10.03 2.39
C ASP A 154 -6.02 -9.35 3.74
N ASP A 155 -4.97 -9.21 4.56
CA ASP A 155 -5.05 -8.58 5.88
C ASP A 155 -5.38 -7.09 5.78
N VAL A 156 -4.64 -6.34 4.94
CA VAL A 156 -4.85 -4.89 4.80
C VAL A 156 -6.25 -4.59 4.23
N TYR A 157 -6.77 -5.43 3.33
CA TYR A 157 -8.16 -5.31 2.91
C TYR A 157 -9.16 -5.63 4.01
N GLY A 158 -8.90 -6.66 4.81
CA GLY A 158 -9.75 -6.99 5.96
C GLY A 158 -9.85 -5.83 6.93
N ASP A 159 -8.72 -5.19 7.24
CA ASP A 159 -8.65 -4.02 8.12
C ASP A 159 -9.37 -2.81 7.49
N HIS A 160 -9.13 -2.52 6.21
CA HIS A 160 -9.78 -1.43 5.49
C HIS A 160 -11.30 -1.60 5.44
N GLU A 161 -11.80 -2.80 5.10
CA GLU A 161 -13.24 -3.10 5.07
C GLU A 161 -13.87 -2.96 6.47
N TYR A 162 -13.17 -3.39 7.52
CA TYR A 162 -13.62 -3.23 8.90
C TYR A 162 -13.72 -1.76 9.33
N MET A 163 -12.70 -0.96 9.00
CA MET A 163 -12.67 0.48 9.32
C MET A 163 -13.77 1.25 8.59
N MET A 164 -13.93 1.01 7.28
CA MET A 164 -14.99 1.62 6.48
C MET A 164 -16.39 1.27 7.00
N ALA A 165 -16.61 0.02 7.43
CA ALA A 165 -17.88 -0.40 8.03
C ALA A 165 -18.15 0.33 9.35
N LYS A 166 -17.13 0.52 10.18
CA LYS A 166 -17.21 1.24 11.45
C LYS A 166 -17.51 2.73 11.26
N GLU A 167 -16.84 3.39 10.32
CA GLU A 167 -17.10 4.80 9.99
C GLU A 167 -18.52 5.02 9.47
N LYS A 168 -19.00 4.12 8.60
CA LYS A 168 -20.38 4.14 8.11
C LYS A 168 -21.40 3.93 9.22
N ALA A 169 -21.11 3.06 10.19
CA ALA A 169 -21.97 2.85 11.35
C ALA A 169 -21.96 4.05 12.32
N ALA A 170 -20.86 4.78 12.41
CA ALA A 170 -20.74 5.97 13.27
C ALA A 170 -21.36 7.23 12.66
N SER A 171 -21.54 7.26 11.34
CA SER A 171 -22.15 8.36 10.58
C SER A 171 -23.64 8.15 10.24
N ALA A 172 -24.22 7.00 10.62
CA ALA A 172 -25.63 6.64 10.45
C ALA A 172 -26.45 6.88 11.73
#